data_AF-A0AAN8S2H8-F1
#
_entry.id   AF-A0AAN8S2H8-F1
#
_cell.length_a   1.000
_cell.length_b   1.000
_cell.length_c   1.000
_cell.angle_alpha   90.00
_cell.angle_beta   90.00
_cell.angle_gamma   90.00
#
_symmetry.space_group_name_H-M   'P 1'
#
loop_
_entity.id
_entity.type
_entity.pdbx_description
1 polymer ?
#
loop_
_entity_poly.entity_id
_entity_poly.type
_entity_poly.pdbx_seq_one_letter_code
_entity_poly.pdbx_strand_id
1 'polypeptide(L)'
;MGSGSGSGYRETAFAYAISSAGVAHSVARACSSGKLITCGCDPSSYRQRGLHKLRENQKRNSKSHKYKGLLRDEAARNEEDPRRPLEEKNLNKWKWSGCSHNLDFGVEFSQTFLDLREKAGDIQSRINLHNNEAGRLVSVREPS
;
A
#
# COMPACT_ATOMS: atom_id res chain seq x y z
N MET A 1 -16.11 -32.50 28.62
CA MET A 1 -16.37 -32.12 27.21
C MET A 1 -15.16 -32.56 26.41
N GLY A 2 -15.38 -33.52 25.52
CA GLY A 2 -14.36 -34.46 25.03
C GLY A 2 -13.28 -33.85 24.16
N SER A 3 -12.08 -34.37 24.36
CA SER A 3 -10.91 -34.31 23.48
C SER A 3 -11.28 -34.83 22.09
N GLY A 4 -11.47 -33.93 21.13
CA GLY A 4 -11.72 -34.27 19.72
C GLY A 4 -10.41 -34.39 18.95
N SER A 5 -10.17 -35.59 18.45
CA SER A 5 -9.01 -36.02 17.66
C SER A 5 -8.79 -35.19 16.37
N GLY A 6 -7.80 -34.30 16.39
CA GLY A 6 -6.66 -34.29 15.46
C GLY A 6 -6.83 -34.59 13.96
N SER A 7 -7.76 -33.98 13.24
CA SER A 7 -7.68 -33.93 11.76
C SER A 7 -7.92 -32.51 11.25
N GLY A 8 -6.89 -31.91 10.66
CA GLY A 8 -7.02 -30.67 9.91
C GLY A 8 -7.53 -30.98 8.50
N TYR A 9 -8.69 -30.43 8.14
CA TYR A 9 -9.28 -30.61 6.81
C TYR A 9 -8.89 -29.44 5.89
N ARG A 10 -8.83 -29.70 4.58
CA ARG A 10 -8.45 -28.68 3.58
C ARG A 10 -9.45 -27.52 3.55
N GLU A 11 -10.72 -27.83 3.75
CA GLU A 11 -11.83 -26.89 3.81
C GLU A 11 -11.70 -25.96 5.01
N THR A 12 -11.28 -26.50 6.17
CA THR A 12 -10.99 -25.71 7.36
C THR A 12 -9.80 -24.79 7.11
N ALA A 13 -8.72 -25.30 6.49
CA ALA A 13 -7.57 -24.46 6.15
C ALA A 13 -7.96 -23.27 5.26
N PHE A 14 -8.77 -23.51 4.23
CA PHE A 14 -9.33 -22.45 3.39
C PHE A 14 -10.18 -21.45 4.19
N ALA A 15 -11.04 -21.94 5.10
CA ALA A 15 -11.89 -21.08 5.92
C ALA A 15 -11.09 -20.14 6.83
N TYR A 16 -10.01 -20.62 7.47
CA TYR A 16 -9.12 -19.77 8.27
C TYR A 16 -8.43 -18.71 7.40
N ALA A 17 -7.88 -19.13 6.26
CA ALA A 17 -7.19 -18.23 5.33
C ALA A 17 -8.12 -17.13 4.76
N ILE A 18 -9.31 -17.48 4.25
CA ILE A 18 -10.22 -16.48 3.67
C ILE A 18 -10.77 -15.54 4.75
N SER A 19 -10.97 -16.03 5.97
CA SER A 19 -11.45 -15.22 7.09
C SER A 19 -10.40 -14.20 7.51
N SER A 20 -9.14 -14.61 7.65
CA SER A 20 -8.04 -13.71 8.05
C SER A 20 -7.75 -12.64 6.99
N ALA A 21 -7.79 -13.01 5.71
CA ALA A 21 -7.70 -12.08 4.59
C ALA A 21 -8.88 -11.09 4.58
N GLY A 22 -10.11 -11.60 4.79
CA GLY A 22 -11.34 -10.81 4.82
C GLY A 22 -11.34 -9.76 5.94
N VAL A 23 -10.89 -10.13 7.14
CA VAL A 23 -10.71 -9.18 8.26
C VAL A 23 -9.69 -8.11 7.88
N ALA A 24 -8.53 -8.48 7.35
CA ALA A 24 -7.49 -7.53 6.97
C ALA A 24 -8.00 -6.50 5.95
N HIS A 25 -8.66 -6.95 4.88
CA HIS A 25 -9.23 -6.07 3.86
C HIS A 25 -10.35 -5.18 4.40
N SER A 26 -11.22 -5.72 5.25
CA SER A 26 -12.37 -4.98 5.79
C SER A 26 -11.91 -3.84 6.70
N VAL A 27 -10.92 -4.11 7.56
CA VAL A 27 -10.32 -3.11 8.44
C VAL A 27 -9.58 -2.05 7.64
N ALA A 28 -8.73 -2.44 6.69
CA ALA A 28 -8.01 -1.50 5.84
C ALA A 28 -8.94 -0.57 5.03
N ARG A 29 -10.09 -1.10 4.59
CA ARG A 29 -11.15 -0.32 3.93
C ARG A 29 -11.87 0.64 4.87
N ALA A 30 -12.14 0.21 6.11
CA ALA A 30 -12.72 1.06 7.13
C ALA A 30 -11.76 2.21 7.50
N CYS A 31 -10.46 1.95 7.58
CA CYS A 31 -9.42 2.96 7.81
C CYS A 31 -9.40 4.02 6.69
N SER A 32 -9.32 3.60 5.43
CA SER A 32 -9.28 4.54 4.30
C SER A 32 -10.57 5.34 4.09
N SER A 33 -11.70 4.83 4.59
CA SER A 33 -12.99 5.54 4.55
C SER A 33 -13.23 6.44 5.76
N GLY A 34 -12.27 6.53 6.69
CA GLY A 34 -12.38 7.35 7.89
C GLY A 34 -13.39 6.84 8.91
N LYS A 35 -13.80 5.56 8.83
CA LYS A 35 -14.74 4.95 9.80
C LYS A 35 -14.06 4.54 11.10
N LEU A 36 -12.74 4.34 11.08
CA LEU A 36 -11.93 4.01 12.24
C LEU A 36 -11.00 5.18 12.53
N ILE A 37 -11.04 5.69 13.77
CA ILE A 37 -10.23 6.85 14.19
C ILE A 37 -8.75 6.51 14.45
N THR A 38 -8.45 5.23 14.68
CA THR A 38 -7.11 4.75 15.07
C THR A 38 -6.16 4.54 13.88
N CYS A 39 -6.67 4.61 12.65
CA CYS A 39 -5.92 4.32 11.44
C CYS A 39 -6.34 5.25 10.28
N GLY A 40 -5.63 5.16 9.15
CA GLY A 40 -5.89 6.01 7.99
C GLY A 40 -5.37 5.39 6.69
N CYS A 41 -5.08 6.25 5.70
CA CYS A 41 -4.54 5.84 4.40
C CYS A 41 -3.12 5.26 4.54
N ASP A 42 -2.74 4.43 3.57
CA ASP A 42 -1.39 3.87 3.46
C ASP A 42 -0.29 4.96 3.41
N PRO A 43 0.68 4.93 4.34
CA PRO A 43 1.79 5.89 4.37
C PRO A 43 2.84 5.67 3.26
N SER A 44 2.88 4.50 2.62
CA SER A 44 3.89 4.15 1.61
C SER A 44 3.82 5.03 0.35
N SER A 45 2.61 5.47 -0.01
CA SER A 45 2.34 6.43 -1.08
C SER A 45 3.01 7.80 -0.86
N TYR A 46 3.41 8.12 0.38
CA TYR A 46 4.20 9.32 0.71
C TYR A 46 5.71 9.06 0.62
N ARG A 47 6.21 7.91 1.10
CA ARG A 47 7.64 7.56 1.06
C ARG A 47 8.21 7.54 -0.36
N GLN A 48 7.46 7.04 -1.34
CA GLN A 48 7.89 7.03 -2.74
C GLN A 48 8.07 8.45 -3.31
N ARG A 49 7.31 9.44 -2.82
CA ARG A 49 7.43 10.86 -3.18
C ARG A 49 8.70 11.48 -2.61
N GLY A 50 9.13 11.07 -1.41
CA GLY A 50 10.40 11.47 -0.81
C GLY A 50 11.60 10.89 -1.55
N LEU A 51 11.59 9.59 -1.85
CA LEU A 51 12.64 8.92 -2.62
C LEU A 51 12.75 9.47 -4.06
N HIS A 52 11.63 9.70 -4.74
CA HIS A 52 11.65 10.28 -6.09
C HIS A 52 12.19 11.72 -6.09
N LYS A 53 11.81 12.54 -5.10
CA LYS A 53 12.35 13.90 -4.94
C LYS A 53 13.85 13.88 -4.64
N LEU A 54 14.35 12.96 -3.81
CA LEU A 54 15.78 12.79 -3.55
C LEU A 54 16.54 12.40 -4.84
N ARG A 55 16.01 11.44 -5.61
CA ARG A 55 16.58 11.01 -6.91
C ARG A 55 16.55 12.13 -7.97
N GLU A 56 15.51 12.94 -8.03
CA GLU A 56 15.45 14.10 -8.92
C GLU A 56 16.37 15.24 -8.46
N ASN A 57 16.49 15.50 -7.16
CA ASN A 57 17.45 16.46 -6.61
C ASN A 57 18.88 16.09 -6.99
N GLN A 58 19.22 14.81 -6.93
CA GLN A 58 20.53 14.29 -7.33
C GLN A 58 20.79 14.53 -8.83
N LYS A 59 19.79 14.33 -9.70
CA LYS A 59 19.88 14.66 -11.14
C LYS A 59 19.97 16.17 -11.41
N ARG A 60 19.29 17.00 -10.63
CA ARG A 60 19.39 18.48 -10.70
C ARG A 60 20.76 18.98 -10.24
N ASN A 61 21.32 18.39 -9.18
CA ASN A 61 22.65 18.74 -8.69
C ASN A 61 23.75 18.40 -9.72
N SER A 62 23.62 17.28 -10.45
CA SER A 62 24.52 16.93 -11.55
C SER A 62 24.39 17.88 -12.76
N LYS A 63 23.22 18.50 -12.98
CA LYS A 63 23.01 19.48 -14.07
C LYS A 63 23.33 20.93 -13.68
N SER A 64 23.53 21.23 -12.39
CA SER A 64 23.78 22.58 -11.87
C SER A 64 25.19 23.14 -12.15
N HIS A 65 26.07 22.36 -12.81
CA HIS A 65 27.41 22.81 -13.19
C HIS A 65 27.60 23.09 -14.68
N LYS A 66 26.52 23.27 -15.47
CA LYS A 66 26.66 23.45 -16.93
C LYS A 66 26.10 24.76 -17.51
N TYR A 67 25.24 25.52 -16.81
CA TYR A 67 24.66 26.75 -17.38
C TYR A 67 24.41 27.82 -16.29
N LYS A 68 25.46 28.52 -15.88
CA LYS A 68 25.32 29.81 -15.17
C LYS A 68 25.75 30.92 -16.12
N GLY A 69 24.76 31.66 -16.63
CA GLY A 69 24.96 32.90 -17.37
C GLY A 69 24.09 32.97 -18.63
N LEU A 70 23.00 33.75 -18.60
CA LEU A 70 22.84 35.01 -19.33
C LEU A 70 21.38 35.51 -19.21
N LEU A 71 21.23 36.70 -18.63
CA LEU A 71 20.18 37.73 -18.77
C LEU A 71 18.69 37.38 -18.57
N ARG A 72 18.07 38.14 -17.66
CA ARG A 72 16.65 38.19 -17.30
C ARG A 72 16.08 39.42 -18.00
N ASP A 73 15.15 39.25 -18.93
CA ASP A 73 14.34 40.35 -19.47
C ASP A 73 12.84 40.02 -19.36
N GLU A 74 12.14 40.93 -18.69
CA GLU A 74 10.68 41.01 -18.55
C GLU A 74 10.06 41.59 -19.83
N ALA A 75 9.17 40.88 -20.53
CA ALA A 75 8.15 41.49 -21.40
C ALA A 75 7.13 40.51 -22.02
N ALA A 76 5.88 40.99 -22.11
CA ALA A 76 4.87 40.74 -23.16
C ALA A 76 4.15 39.38 -23.15
N ARG A 77 2.86 39.31 -22.78
CA ARG A 77 1.60 39.71 -23.49
C ARG A 77 0.95 38.48 -24.13
N ASN A 78 -0.36 38.33 -23.89
CA ASN A 78 -1.22 37.32 -24.48
C ASN A 78 -1.25 37.47 -26.00
N GLU A 79 -0.96 36.39 -26.72
CA GLU A 79 -1.26 36.23 -28.14
C GLU A 79 -1.60 34.76 -28.41
N GLU A 80 -2.82 34.48 -28.87
CA GLU A 80 -3.24 33.16 -29.31
C GLU A 80 -2.53 32.82 -30.63
N ASP A 81 -1.44 32.06 -30.56
CA ASP A 81 -0.69 31.58 -31.73
C ASP A 81 -1.37 30.33 -32.37
N PRO A 82 -1.77 30.37 -33.65
CA PRO A 82 -2.33 29.24 -34.40
C PRO A 82 -1.33 28.12 -34.72
N ARG A 83 -0.04 28.26 -34.40
CA ARG A 83 1.00 27.24 -34.61
C ARG A 83 1.59 26.67 -33.33
N ARG A 84 0.77 26.48 -32.29
CA ARG A 84 1.16 25.57 -31.20
C ARG A 84 1.22 24.14 -31.75
N PRO A 85 2.38 23.44 -31.72
CA PRO A 85 2.38 21.99 -31.83
C PRO A 85 1.37 21.48 -30.81
N LEU A 86 0.45 20.62 -31.25
CA LEU A 86 -0.48 19.94 -30.34
C LEU A 86 0.36 19.44 -29.18
N GLU A 87 0.15 20.02 -28.00
CA GLU A 87 0.86 19.62 -26.79
C GLU A 87 0.64 18.12 -26.69
N GLU A 88 1.68 17.36 -27.02
CA GLU A 88 1.67 15.91 -26.97
C GLU A 88 1.62 15.60 -25.48
N LYS A 89 0.38 15.62 -24.96
CA LYS A 89 0.08 15.36 -23.56
C LYS A 89 0.75 14.04 -23.30
N ASN A 90 1.85 14.09 -22.56
CA ASN A 90 2.63 12.91 -22.25
C ASN A 90 1.68 11.95 -21.52
N LEU A 91 1.11 11.01 -22.27
CA LEU A 91 0.12 10.03 -21.79
C LEU A 91 0.72 9.11 -20.72
N ASN A 92 2.03 9.21 -20.49
CA ASN A 92 2.79 8.47 -19.50
C ASN A 92 2.89 9.18 -18.14
N LYS A 93 2.25 10.34 -17.96
CA LYS A 93 2.28 11.09 -16.68
C LYS A 93 1.05 10.79 -15.82
N TRP A 94 0.94 9.56 -15.33
CA TRP A 94 -0.04 9.23 -14.30
C TRP A 94 0.49 9.66 -12.92
N LYS A 95 -0.42 10.13 -12.05
CA LYS A 95 -0.07 10.59 -10.70
C LYS A 95 -0.96 9.87 -9.69
N TRP A 96 -0.35 9.12 -8.76
CA TRP A 96 -1.07 8.59 -7.61
C TRP A 96 -1.77 9.72 -6.84
N SER A 97 -3.06 9.56 -6.58
CA SER A 97 -3.88 10.50 -5.81
C SER A 97 -4.95 9.73 -5.01
N GLY A 98 -5.58 10.41 -4.06
CA GLY A 98 -6.57 9.80 -3.17
C GLY A 98 -5.94 9.08 -1.98
N CYS A 99 -6.67 8.10 -1.47
CA CYS A 99 -6.36 7.35 -0.26
C CYS A 99 -6.23 5.86 -0.59
N SER A 100 -5.01 5.33 -0.54
CA SER A 100 -4.79 3.89 -0.64
C SER A 100 -5.11 3.21 0.69
N HIS A 101 -5.63 1.98 0.65
CA HIS A 101 -5.88 1.16 1.83
C HIS A 101 -4.57 0.81 2.56
N ASN A 102 -4.53 1.05 3.87
CA ASN A 102 -3.42 0.61 4.71
C ASN A 102 -3.60 -0.88 5.08
N LEU A 103 -3.18 -1.76 4.17
CA LEU A 103 -3.31 -3.22 4.35
C LEU A 103 -2.41 -3.75 5.46
N ASP A 104 -1.26 -3.13 5.70
CA ASP A 104 -0.35 -3.50 6.80
C ASP A 104 -1.07 -3.39 8.16
N PHE A 105 -1.77 -2.28 8.39
CA PHE A 105 -2.60 -2.12 9.59
C PHE A 105 -3.74 -3.16 9.66
N GLY A 106 -4.37 -3.47 8.51
CA GLY A 106 -5.40 -4.50 8.45
C GLY A 106 -4.88 -5.89 8.81
N VAL A 107 -3.69 -6.25 8.33
CA VAL A 107 -3.01 -7.53 8.62
C VAL A 107 -2.62 -7.62 10.09
N GLU A 108 -2.05 -6.55 10.66
CA GLU A 108 -1.70 -6.47 12.08
C GLU A 108 -2.94 -6.63 12.99
N PHE A 109 -4.05 -5.99 12.62
CA PHE A 109 -5.31 -6.17 13.31
C PHE A 109 -5.81 -7.62 13.20
N SER A 110 -5.75 -8.21 12.01
CA SER A 110 -6.17 -9.59 11.76
C SER A 110 -5.32 -10.60 12.55
N GLN A 111 -4.00 -10.37 12.65
CA GLN A 111 -3.07 -11.06 13.56
C GLN A 111 -3.54 -11.01 15.00
N THR A 112 -3.67 -9.80 15.53
CA THR A 112 -4.05 -9.62 16.92
C THR A 112 -5.43 -10.22 17.21
N PHE A 113 -6.39 -10.10 16.29
CA PHE A 113 -7.76 -10.54 16.56
C PHE A 113 -7.95 -12.06 16.42
N LEU A 114 -7.47 -12.66 15.33
CA LEU A 114 -7.75 -14.08 15.04
C LEU A 114 -6.77 -15.03 15.71
N ASP A 115 -5.53 -14.62 15.95
CA ASP A 115 -4.50 -15.50 16.50
C ASP A 115 -4.62 -15.61 18.03
N LEU A 116 -5.17 -14.60 18.72
CA LEU A 116 -5.47 -14.65 20.16
C LEU A 116 -6.42 -15.80 20.55
N ARG A 117 -7.23 -16.28 19.61
CA ARG A 117 -8.18 -17.38 19.87
C ARG A 117 -7.49 -18.75 19.87
N GLU A 118 -6.32 -18.87 19.26
CA GLU A 118 -5.61 -20.13 19.12
C GLU A 118 -4.83 -20.45 20.40
N LYS A 119 -5.04 -21.64 20.98
CA LYS A 119 -4.35 -22.06 22.21
C LYS A 119 -2.93 -22.52 21.89
N ALA A 120 -1.94 -21.76 22.33
CA ALA A 120 -0.55 -22.14 22.16
C ALA A 120 -0.24 -23.50 22.83
N GLY A 121 -0.05 -24.56 22.04
CA GLY A 121 0.45 -25.85 22.54
C GLY A 121 0.05 -27.07 21.72
N ASP A 122 -1.06 -27.03 20.98
CA ASP A 122 -1.51 -28.16 20.17
C ASP A 122 -1.18 -28.02 18.67
N ILE A 123 -1.10 -29.16 17.98
CA ILE A 123 -0.77 -29.21 16.54
C ILE A 123 -1.84 -28.46 15.71
N GLN A 124 -3.11 -28.51 16.12
CA GLN A 124 -4.19 -27.85 15.38
C GLN A 124 -4.09 -26.33 15.50
N SER A 125 -3.79 -25.80 16.69
CA SER A 125 -3.48 -24.38 16.86
C SER A 125 -2.37 -23.91 15.93
N ARG A 126 -1.28 -24.68 15.79
CA ARG A 126 -0.19 -24.34 14.85
C ARG A 126 -0.64 -24.33 13.39
N ILE A 127 -1.49 -25.27 12.99
CA ILE A 127 -2.06 -25.34 11.64
C ILE A 127 -2.99 -24.13 11.40
N ASN A 128 -3.84 -23.80 12.36
CA ASN A 128 -4.75 -22.65 12.28
C ASN A 128 -3.98 -21.33 12.16
N LEU A 129 -2.95 -21.12 12.98
CA LEU A 129 -2.05 -19.97 12.90
C LEU A 129 -1.39 -19.87 11.52
N HIS A 130 -0.91 -21.00 10.98
CA HIS A 130 -0.33 -21.04 9.64
C HIS A 130 -1.36 -20.67 8.55
N ASN A 131 -2.57 -21.22 8.62
CA ASN A 131 -3.62 -20.93 7.65
C ASN A 131 -4.08 -19.47 7.71
N ASN A 132 -4.21 -18.91 8.92
CA ASN A 132 -4.48 -17.49 9.11
C ASN A 132 -3.41 -16.63 8.44
N GLU A 133 -2.13 -16.95 8.68
CA GLU A 133 -1.03 -16.21 8.08
C GLU A 133 -1.00 -16.33 6.56
N ALA A 134 -1.20 -17.54 6.03
CA ALA A 134 -1.28 -17.78 4.59
C ALA A 134 -2.37 -16.92 3.93
N GLY A 135 -3.53 -16.76 4.59
CA GLY A 135 -4.59 -15.86 4.14
C GLY A 135 -4.17 -14.39 4.11
N ARG A 136 -3.47 -13.91 5.14
CA ARG A 136 -3.04 -12.50 5.26
C ARG A 136 -1.98 -12.12 4.23
N LEU A 137 -1.07 -13.03 3.91
CA LEU A 137 0.00 -12.78 2.93
C LEU A 137 -0.53 -12.50 1.52
N VAL A 138 -1.69 -13.07 1.14
CA VAL A 138 -2.32 -12.78 -0.15
C VAL A 138 -2.74 -11.30 -0.27
N SER A 139 -3.04 -10.64 0.86
CA SER A 139 -3.45 -9.24 0.90
C SER A 139 -2.27 -8.27 0.81
N VAL A 140 -1.07 -8.67 1.23
CA VAL A 140 0.10 -7.78 1.25
C VAL A 140 0.75 -7.81 -0.14
N ARG A 141 1.06 -6.63 -0.70
CA ARG A 141 1.95 -6.57 -1.87
C ARG A 141 3.37 -6.85 -1.41
N GLU A 142 4.04 -7.79 -2.07
CA GLU A 142 5.49 -7.97 -1.95
C GLU A 142 6.21 -6.61 -2.08
N PRO A 143 7.20 -6.30 -1.22
CA PRO A 143 7.98 -5.08 -1.35
C PRO A 143 8.68 -5.07 -2.72
N SER A 144 8.46 -3.98 -3.46
CA SER A 144 9.05 -3.73 -4.78
C SER A 144 10.54 -3.41 -4.71
#